data_AF-A0A9D9LK96-F1
#
_entry.id   AF-A0A9D9LK96-F1
#
_cell.length_a   1.000
_cell.length_b   1.000
_cell.length_c   1.000
_cell.angle_alpha   90.00
_cell.angle_beta   90.00
_cell.angle_gamma   90.00
#
_symmetry.space_group_name_H-M   'P 1'
#
loop_
_entity.id
_entity.type
_entity.pdbx_description
1 polymer ?
#
loop_
_entity_poly.entity_id
_entity_poly.type
_entity_poly.pdbx_seq_one_letter_code
_entity_poly.pdbx_strand_id
1 'polypeptide(L)'
;LGMLIEVETPNNTTYSEWRDIVMATRRYASVCAYSSGNEMVIDEDYIEHLRAAAELVHGESDSLFSPMSAMRGIEYHSYGDCKVDTPFPHNPKRLAALSEFSDLYNTYSLGQTSYSSDKGSPELLDYRNSIYDRPLLTHEICIQGTYIDLSLIDRYKGTRIGDTEFMTSVVKHLSDVGILDKASLYYKNSVKWQMLLRKICFENVRRCESFAGYDFLGDIDTHWHTFGYCVGMMNEFYELKAGESVRNVLTYNSDTVLLCDLPYCRNVNSGDKLSLPILVSNYGEALEGAALNVTVRAGDKVIYRKSLRALSVPTGVITPLYTANLTLPSFERPEEIKIRVQLYGGNTDVENEWSLYSFPRVKEQLSSRKLKARGITVLTDASAEELLLRMSRGESVVLFGKGPFTTLPTTFQLSVAGRTTGHLATVVDDHPIFYGIPNDGYCDLKFREMLSDGEAAVLDIKDIPHNPIIDIASTYKNAHREAMLFEYRVGEGRLLVCTLNLKESDPFAAYLRKSILEYAIGSEFVPRDRISLSTLSEVLGTEKITVEKNSNEAQNKNDITMRN
;
A
#
# COMPACT_ATOMS: atom_id res chain seq x y z
N LEU A 1 15.62 -16.42 -22.48
CA LEU A 1 14.71 -16.01 -21.39
C LEU A 1 13.36 -15.49 -21.91
N GLY A 2 13.27 -15.01 -23.16
CA GLY A 2 11.99 -14.52 -23.70
C GLY A 2 11.50 -13.24 -23.02
N MET A 3 12.41 -12.50 -22.36
CA MET A 3 12.12 -11.22 -21.72
C MET A 3 12.23 -10.12 -22.76
N LEU A 4 11.12 -9.42 -22.98
CA LEU A 4 11.09 -8.22 -23.80
C LEU A 4 11.72 -7.05 -23.04
N ILE A 5 12.36 -6.15 -23.79
CA ILE A 5 13.08 -5.00 -23.26
C ILE A 5 12.55 -3.75 -23.98
N GLU A 6 12.06 -2.82 -23.19
CA GLU A 6 11.95 -1.43 -23.58
C GLU A 6 13.25 -0.71 -23.19
N VAL A 7 13.91 -0.09 -24.17
CA VAL A 7 15.16 0.64 -23.94
C VAL A 7 14.83 2.10 -23.63
N GLU A 8 14.97 2.47 -22.37
CA GLU A 8 14.87 3.85 -21.92
C GLU A 8 16.25 4.53 -21.93
N THR A 9 16.32 5.78 -22.40
CA THR A 9 17.55 6.58 -22.36
C THR A 9 17.74 7.31 -21.04
N PRO A 10 18.99 7.60 -20.63
CA PRO A 10 19.24 8.59 -19.61
C PRO A 10 18.65 9.95 -20.00
N ASN A 11 18.16 10.70 -19.02
CA ASN A 11 17.66 12.05 -19.24
C ASN A 11 18.75 12.97 -19.83
N ASN A 12 18.33 13.87 -20.74
CA ASN A 12 19.19 14.80 -21.47
C ASN A 12 20.16 14.14 -22.48
N THR A 13 19.82 12.95 -22.98
CA THR A 13 20.54 12.30 -24.07
C THR A 13 20.50 13.15 -25.35
N THR A 14 21.65 13.36 -25.98
CA THR A 14 21.73 14.05 -27.27
C THR A 14 21.27 13.16 -28.42
N TYR A 15 20.91 13.74 -29.57
CA TYR A 15 20.52 12.94 -30.74
C TYR A 15 21.61 11.96 -31.20
N SER A 16 22.89 12.34 -31.11
CA SER A 16 23.99 11.44 -31.48
C SER A 16 24.08 10.26 -30.53
N GLU A 17 23.94 10.49 -29.23
CA GLU A 17 23.94 9.41 -28.23
C GLU A 17 22.71 8.52 -28.41
N TRP A 18 21.54 9.09 -28.68
CA TRP A 18 20.34 8.32 -28.99
C TRP A 18 20.54 7.39 -30.18
N ARG A 19 21.11 7.91 -31.27
CA ARG A 19 21.44 7.10 -32.44
C ARG A 19 22.39 5.97 -32.10
N ASP A 20 23.43 6.25 -31.32
CA ASP A 20 24.42 5.24 -30.96
C ASP A 20 23.80 4.16 -30.07
N ILE A 21 22.87 4.51 -29.16
CA ILE A 21 22.07 3.57 -28.37
C ILE A 21 21.21 2.69 -29.30
N VAL A 22 20.34 3.28 -30.12
CA VAL A 22 19.44 2.55 -31.03
C VAL A 22 20.23 1.61 -31.94
N MET A 23 21.32 2.08 -32.55
CA MET A 23 22.18 1.27 -33.41
C MET A 23 22.82 0.10 -32.67
N ALA A 24 23.19 0.28 -31.40
CA ALA A 24 23.77 -0.78 -30.58
C ALA A 24 22.73 -1.82 -30.14
N THR A 25 21.51 -1.39 -29.81
CA THR A 25 20.48 -2.23 -29.18
C THR A 25 19.53 -2.89 -30.18
N ARG A 26 19.28 -2.29 -31.35
CA ARG A 26 18.33 -2.82 -32.36
C ARG A 26 18.62 -4.24 -32.85
N ARG A 27 19.86 -4.71 -32.67
CA ARG A 27 20.30 -6.05 -33.09
C ARG A 27 19.81 -7.17 -32.18
N TYR A 28 19.21 -6.86 -31.03
CA TYR A 28 18.74 -7.86 -30.07
C TYR A 28 17.24 -8.09 -30.22
N ALA A 29 16.84 -9.34 -30.46
CA ALA A 29 15.43 -9.74 -30.63
C ALA A 29 14.56 -9.49 -29.38
N SER A 30 15.15 -9.25 -28.21
CA SER A 30 14.43 -8.86 -27.00
C SER A 30 14.00 -7.40 -27.01
N VAL A 31 14.65 -6.52 -27.78
CA VAL A 31 14.34 -5.09 -27.80
C VAL A 31 13.10 -4.86 -28.65
N CYS A 32 11.98 -4.54 -28.00
CA CYS A 32 10.68 -4.38 -28.65
C CYS A 32 10.19 -2.94 -28.64
N ALA A 33 10.73 -2.09 -27.77
CA ALA A 33 10.32 -0.71 -27.64
C ALA A 33 11.49 0.20 -27.21
N TYR A 34 11.32 1.49 -27.43
CA TYR A 34 12.25 2.55 -27.10
C TYR A 34 11.51 3.69 -26.42
N SER A 35 12.05 4.21 -25.32
CA SER A 35 11.54 5.37 -24.58
C SER A 35 12.60 6.46 -24.44
N SER A 36 12.25 7.69 -24.80
CA SER A 36 13.21 8.81 -24.85
C SER A 36 13.36 9.57 -23.52
N GLY A 37 13.44 8.83 -22.41
CA GLY A 37 13.75 9.35 -21.08
C GLY A 37 12.68 9.05 -20.03
N ASN A 38 12.85 9.63 -18.84
CA ASN A 38 11.94 9.50 -17.70
C ASN A 38 11.63 10.86 -17.04
N GLU A 39 10.34 11.18 -16.89
CA GLU A 39 9.80 12.36 -16.19
C GLU A 39 10.33 13.74 -16.66
N MET A 40 10.94 13.83 -17.84
CA MET A 40 11.41 15.10 -18.39
C MET A 40 10.22 15.95 -18.83
N VAL A 41 10.31 17.27 -18.62
CA VAL A 41 9.26 18.19 -19.06
C VAL A 41 9.20 18.18 -20.58
N ILE A 42 8.05 17.79 -21.12
CA ILE A 42 7.77 17.86 -22.56
C ILE A 42 7.09 19.20 -22.84
N ASP A 43 7.87 20.13 -23.39
CA ASP A 43 7.40 21.40 -23.93
C ASP A 43 7.46 21.39 -25.47
N GLU A 44 7.09 22.52 -26.06
CA GLU A 44 6.99 22.68 -27.52
C GLU A 44 8.34 22.44 -28.23
N ASP A 45 9.45 22.86 -27.62
CA ASP A 45 10.79 22.68 -28.20
C ASP A 45 11.24 21.22 -28.08
N TYR A 46 10.92 20.57 -26.95
CA TYR A 46 11.30 19.18 -26.73
C TYR A 46 10.52 18.19 -27.58
N ILE A 47 9.28 18.51 -27.99
CA ILE A 47 8.48 17.68 -28.92
C ILE A 47 9.23 17.44 -30.23
N GLU A 48 9.94 18.42 -30.78
CA GLU A 48 10.68 18.25 -32.04
C GLU A 48 11.89 17.33 -31.87
N HIS A 49 12.54 17.34 -30.70
CA HIS A 49 13.57 16.35 -30.37
C HIS A 49 12.99 14.93 -30.31
N LEU A 50 11.84 14.76 -29.64
CA LEU A 50 11.15 13.47 -29.55
C LEU A 50 10.69 12.96 -30.92
N ARG A 51 10.22 13.85 -31.80
CA ARG A 51 9.87 13.52 -33.18
C ARG A 51 11.06 12.98 -33.96
N ALA A 52 12.20 13.67 -33.89
CA ALA A 52 13.44 13.20 -34.53
C ALA A 52 13.93 11.86 -33.94
N ALA A 53 13.75 11.66 -32.63
CA ALA A 53 14.07 10.40 -31.96
C ALA A 53 13.19 9.25 -32.46
N ALA A 54 11.88 9.49 -32.64
CA ALA A 54 10.93 8.53 -33.18
C ALA A 54 11.25 8.16 -34.64
N GLU A 55 11.50 9.16 -35.50
CA GLU A 55 11.87 8.95 -36.91
C GLU A 55 13.09 8.03 -37.05
N LEU A 56 14.08 8.20 -36.15
CA LEU A 56 15.24 7.34 -36.14
C LEU A 56 14.90 5.89 -35.74
N VAL A 57 14.09 5.70 -34.70
CA VAL A 57 13.65 4.36 -34.27
C VAL A 57 12.87 3.66 -35.38
N HIS A 58 11.91 4.35 -36.00
CA HIS A 58 11.11 3.81 -37.10
C HIS A 58 11.92 3.54 -38.37
N GLY A 59 12.94 4.36 -38.64
CA GLY A 59 13.81 4.20 -39.81
C GLY A 59 14.88 3.12 -39.64
N GLU A 60 15.34 2.88 -38.42
CA GLU A 60 16.48 2.00 -38.13
C GLU A 60 16.07 0.72 -37.37
N SER A 61 14.83 0.54 -36.94
CA SER A 61 14.38 -0.66 -36.22
C SER A 61 12.90 -0.97 -36.45
N ASP A 62 12.52 -2.21 -36.14
CA ASP A 62 11.11 -2.65 -36.10
C ASP A 62 10.47 -2.49 -34.71
N SER A 63 11.14 -1.78 -33.80
CA SER A 63 10.69 -1.57 -32.42
C SER A 63 9.68 -0.43 -32.32
N LEU A 64 8.80 -0.50 -31.33
CA LEU A 64 7.84 0.55 -31.01
C LEU A 64 8.52 1.77 -30.37
N PHE A 65 7.92 2.94 -30.51
CA PHE A 65 8.38 4.17 -29.87
C PHE A 65 7.37 4.71 -28.85
N SER A 66 7.88 4.97 -27.64
CA SER A 66 7.22 5.72 -26.57
C SER A 66 7.94 7.07 -26.39
N PRO A 67 7.24 8.20 -26.31
CA PRO A 67 7.88 9.50 -26.26
C PRO A 67 8.64 9.73 -24.96
N MET A 68 8.14 9.21 -23.83
CA MET A 68 8.68 9.44 -22.50
C MET A 68 8.00 8.49 -21.51
N SER A 69 8.77 7.98 -20.56
CA SER A 69 8.23 7.33 -19.37
C SER A 69 7.72 8.39 -18.39
N ALA A 70 6.43 8.34 -18.06
CA ALA A 70 5.72 9.39 -17.33
C ALA A 70 5.76 10.77 -18.03
N MET A 71 4.67 11.13 -18.72
CA MET A 71 4.65 12.27 -19.65
C MET A 71 4.44 13.61 -18.93
N ARG A 72 5.44 14.07 -18.20
CA ARG A 72 5.45 15.39 -17.53
C ARG A 72 5.29 16.53 -18.54
N GLY A 73 4.46 17.52 -18.23
CA GLY A 73 4.07 18.56 -19.19
C GLY A 73 2.82 18.23 -19.99
N ILE A 74 2.37 16.97 -19.96
CA ILE A 74 1.09 16.50 -20.49
C ILE A 74 0.20 16.02 -19.36
N GLU A 75 0.66 15.03 -18.60
CA GLU A 75 -0.14 14.32 -17.59
C GLU A 75 -0.11 15.00 -16.23
N TYR A 76 1.01 15.63 -15.90
CA TYR A 76 1.25 16.28 -14.63
C TYR A 76 2.30 17.37 -14.79
N HIS A 77 2.09 18.47 -14.06
CA HIS A 77 2.96 19.65 -13.98
C HIS A 77 3.32 20.29 -15.32
N SER A 78 3.84 21.53 -15.25
CA SER A 78 4.39 22.24 -16.41
C SER A 78 3.50 22.19 -17.66
N TYR A 79 2.17 22.19 -17.48
CA TYR A 79 1.21 21.96 -18.56
C TYR A 79 1.31 23.01 -19.68
N GLY A 80 1.94 24.17 -19.41
CA GLY A 80 1.96 25.28 -20.34
C GLY A 80 0.57 25.84 -20.58
N ASP A 81 0.39 26.45 -21.76
CA ASP A 81 -0.91 26.90 -22.23
C ASP A 81 -1.74 25.72 -22.76
N CYS A 82 -3.07 25.87 -22.77
CA CYS A 82 -4.04 24.83 -23.21
C CYS A 82 -4.30 23.67 -22.23
N LYS A 83 -3.95 23.81 -20.95
CA LYS A 83 -4.40 22.87 -19.90
C LYS A 83 -5.93 22.77 -19.87
N VAL A 84 -6.46 21.54 -19.81
CA VAL A 84 -7.86 21.25 -19.46
C VAL A 84 -7.92 20.45 -18.15
N ASP A 85 -9.07 20.43 -17.47
CA ASP A 85 -9.21 19.78 -16.16
C ASP A 85 -9.81 18.37 -16.20
N THR A 86 -10.49 17.98 -17.29
CA THR A 86 -11.21 16.70 -17.39
C THR A 86 -10.71 15.85 -18.57
N PRO A 87 -10.60 14.52 -18.44
CA PRO A 87 -10.99 13.69 -17.28
C PRO A 87 -10.03 13.81 -16.09
N PHE A 88 -8.87 14.43 -16.31
CA PHE A 88 -7.95 14.90 -15.29
C PHE A 88 -7.16 16.11 -15.84
N PRO A 89 -6.46 16.89 -15.00
CA PRO A 89 -5.55 17.96 -15.44
C PRO A 89 -4.55 17.46 -16.50
N HIS A 90 -4.69 17.90 -17.75
CA HIS A 90 -3.75 17.52 -18.82
C HIS A 90 -3.61 18.57 -19.93
N ASN A 91 -2.60 18.43 -20.79
CA ASN A 91 -2.43 19.23 -22.01
C ASN A 91 -2.79 18.42 -23.28
N PRO A 92 -4.01 18.59 -23.86
CA PRO A 92 -4.44 17.86 -25.05
C PRO A 92 -3.70 18.27 -26.33
N LYS A 93 -3.19 19.52 -26.41
CA LYS A 93 -2.44 19.99 -27.58
C LYS A 93 -1.11 19.26 -27.69
N ARG A 94 -0.37 19.16 -26.59
CA ARG A 94 0.90 18.41 -26.55
C ARG A 94 0.67 16.93 -26.74
N LEU A 95 -0.36 16.35 -26.11
CA LEU A 95 -0.73 14.95 -26.34
C LEU A 95 -0.99 14.67 -27.83
N ALA A 96 -1.79 15.50 -28.50
CA ALA A 96 -2.06 15.36 -29.93
C ALA A 96 -0.79 15.45 -30.79
N ALA A 97 0.16 16.32 -30.44
CA ALA A 97 1.43 16.41 -31.14
C ALA A 97 2.29 15.13 -30.95
N LEU A 98 2.28 14.53 -29.75
CA LEU A 98 2.95 13.25 -29.50
C LEU A 98 2.29 12.09 -30.26
N SER A 99 0.96 12.08 -30.40
CA SER A 99 0.21 11.04 -31.14
C SER A 99 0.63 10.89 -32.60
N GLU A 100 1.21 11.94 -33.21
CA GLU A 100 1.67 11.92 -34.60
C GLU A 100 2.82 10.95 -34.85
N PHE A 101 3.63 10.65 -33.83
CA PHE A 101 4.84 9.83 -33.96
C PHE A 101 5.02 8.76 -32.87
N SER A 102 4.08 8.65 -31.93
CA SER A 102 4.14 7.64 -30.86
C SER A 102 3.33 6.39 -31.22
N ASP A 103 3.88 5.22 -30.94
CA ASP A 103 3.21 3.92 -31.13
C ASP A 103 2.49 3.45 -29.86
N LEU A 104 3.00 3.86 -28.70
CA LEU A 104 2.46 3.57 -27.37
C LEU A 104 2.80 4.72 -26.40
N TYR A 105 2.19 4.70 -25.21
CA TYR A 105 2.56 5.62 -24.13
C TYR A 105 2.86 4.89 -22.83
N ASN A 106 3.85 5.41 -22.11
CA ASN A 106 4.15 5.03 -20.73
C ASN A 106 3.49 6.05 -19.78
N THR A 107 2.24 5.78 -19.43
CA THR A 107 1.43 6.71 -18.64
C THR A 107 1.73 6.61 -17.15
N TYR A 108 1.75 7.76 -16.49
CA TYR A 108 1.95 7.87 -15.05
C TYR A 108 0.63 7.97 -14.27
N SER A 109 -0.56 7.82 -14.88
CA SER A 109 -1.89 7.72 -14.21
C SER A 109 -2.11 8.60 -12.95
N LEU A 110 -1.50 9.79 -12.90
CA LEU A 110 -1.42 10.65 -11.71
C LEU A 110 -0.96 9.94 -10.42
N GLY A 111 -0.03 8.99 -10.54
CA GLY A 111 0.53 8.21 -9.44
C GLY A 111 -0.42 7.19 -8.82
N GLN A 112 -1.60 6.91 -9.39
CA GLN A 112 -2.60 6.01 -8.77
C GLN A 112 -2.19 4.53 -8.74
N THR A 113 -1.40 4.08 -9.70
CA THR A 113 -0.85 2.71 -9.74
C THR A 113 0.57 2.67 -9.15
N SER A 114 1.23 3.83 -9.13
CA SER A 114 2.57 4.05 -8.63
C SER A 114 2.57 4.42 -7.15
N TYR A 115 2.59 5.72 -6.81
CA TYR A 115 2.64 6.24 -5.45
C TYR A 115 1.43 5.94 -4.55
N SER A 116 0.24 5.75 -5.12
CA SER A 116 -1.03 5.52 -4.40
C SER A 116 -1.67 4.19 -4.77
N SER A 117 -0.90 3.12 -4.69
CA SER A 117 -1.20 1.79 -5.27
C SER A 117 -2.45 1.09 -4.70
N ASP A 118 -3.07 1.61 -3.63
CA ASP A 118 -4.36 1.13 -3.14
C ASP A 118 -5.58 1.94 -3.61
N LYS A 119 -5.42 3.16 -4.12
CA LYS A 119 -6.53 4.09 -4.40
C LYS A 119 -7.11 4.01 -5.82
N GLY A 120 -6.37 3.48 -6.80
CA GLY A 120 -6.83 3.40 -8.19
C GLY A 120 -7.88 2.30 -8.41
N SER A 121 -9.15 2.66 -8.61
CA SER A 121 -10.16 1.71 -9.11
C SER A 121 -10.05 1.55 -10.63
N PRO A 122 -10.34 0.36 -11.19
CA PRO A 122 -10.28 0.16 -12.64
C PRO A 122 -11.14 1.15 -13.43
N GLU A 123 -12.33 1.47 -12.94
CA GLU A 123 -13.26 2.40 -13.60
C GLU A 123 -12.71 3.82 -13.63
N LEU A 124 -12.04 4.26 -12.56
CA LEU A 124 -11.38 5.56 -12.50
C LEU A 124 -10.18 5.62 -13.45
N LEU A 125 -9.38 4.55 -13.49
CA LEU A 125 -8.20 4.45 -14.35
C LEU A 125 -8.63 4.44 -15.83
N ASP A 126 -9.60 3.63 -16.21
CA ASP A 126 -10.14 3.60 -17.57
C ASP A 126 -10.77 4.93 -17.99
N TYR A 127 -11.49 5.61 -17.09
CA TYR A 127 -12.02 6.94 -17.35
C TYR A 127 -10.91 7.97 -17.61
N ARG A 128 -9.84 7.95 -16.82
CA ARG A 128 -8.71 8.87 -17.02
C ARG A 128 -7.96 8.56 -18.31
N ASN A 129 -7.76 7.28 -18.59
CA ASN A 129 -7.03 6.82 -19.76
C ASN A 129 -7.82 6.96 -21.07
N SER A 130 -9.08 7.42 -21.03
CA SER A 130 -9.92 7.55 -22.23
C SER A 130 -9.43 8.62 -23.23
N ILE A 131 -8.42 9.43 -22.86
CA ILE A 131 -7.85 10.47 -23.73
C ILE A 131 -6.75 9.94 -24.67
N TYR A 132 -6.23 8.75 -24.40
CA TYR A 132 -5.15 8.17 -25.18
C TYR A 132 -5.72 7.30 -26.31
N ASP A 133 -5.11 7.41 -27.48
CA ASP A 133 -5.51 6.71 -28.70
C ASP A 133 -4.51 5.62 -29.13
N ARG A 134 -3.52 5.34 -28.27
CA ARG A 134 -2.47 4.33 -28.43
C ARG A 134 -2.47 3.36 -27.24
N PRO A 135 -1.91 2.15 -27.39
CA PRO A 135 -1.66 1.24 -26.27
C PRO A 135 -0.93 1.93 -25.11
N LEU A 136 -1.33 1.59 -23.88
CA LEU A 136 -0.79 2.18 -22.66
C LEU A 136 -0.03 1.15 -21.82
N LEU A 137 1.20 1.50 -21.43
CA LEU A 137 1.90 0.87 -20.32
C LEU A 137 1.77 1.80 -19.11
N THR A 138 1.33 1.28 -17.96
CA THR A 138 1.36 2.09 -16.73
C THR A 138 2.75 2.02 -16.09
N HIS A 139 3.32 3.21 -15.88
CA HIS A 139 4.70 3.39 -15.46
C HIS A 139 4.89 3.29 -13.94
N GLU A 140 5.95 2.57 -13.56
CA GLU A 140 6.46 2.37 -12.21
C GLU A 140 5.37 2.07 -11.19
N ILE A 141 4.60 1.00 -11.41
CA ILE A 141 3.58 0.60 -10.44
C ILE A 141 4.22 0.22 -9.10
N CYS A 142 3.49 0.42 -7.99
CA CYS A 142 3.86 -0.04 -6.64
C CYS A 142 5.19 0.49 -6.08
N ILE A 143 5.42 1.81 -6.08
CA ILE A 143 6.60 2.44 -5.42
C ILE A 143 6.43 2.47 -3.88
N GLN A 144 6.14 1.32 -3.28
CA GLN A 144 5.93 1.15 -1.85
C GLN A 144 7.24 0.68 -1.20
N GLY A 145 7.69 1.37 -0.15
CA GLY A 145 8.88 0.99 0.60
C GLY A 145 8.60 -0.11 1.62
N THR A 146 9.66 -0.86 1.95
CA THR A 146 9.72 -1.74 3.13
C THR A 146 10.68 -1.18 4.16
N TYR A 147 10.56 -1.65 5.41
CA TYR A 147 11.59 -1.40 6.43
C TYR A 147 12.90 -2.09 6.00
N ILE A 148 14.02 -1.63 6.54
CA ILE A 148 15.34 -2.17 6.16
C ILE A 148 15.63 -3.51 6.87
N ASP A 149 16.21 -4.46 6.14
CA ASP A 149 16.66 -5.73 6.70
C ASP A 149 18.08 -5.61 7.29
N LEU A 150 18.15 -5.40 8.60
CA LEU A 150 19.42 -5.30 9.32
C LEU A 150 20.19 -6.62 9.41
N SER A 151 19.61 -7.77 9.00
CA SER A 151 20.37 -9.03 8.93
C SER A 151 21.40 -9.03 7.80
N LEU A 152 21.24 -8.14 6.81
CA LEU A 152 22.12 -8.03 5.64
C LEU A 152 23.40 -7.24 5.90
N ILE A 153 23.56 -6.59 7.07
CA ILE A 153 24.71 -5.72 7.38
C ILE A 153 26.05 -6.40 7.08
N ASP A 154 26.20 -7.65 7.55
CA ASP A 154 27.45 -8.39 7.41
C ASP A 154 27.77 -8.77 5.96
N ARG A 155 26.76 -8.82 5.08
CA ARG A 155 26.91 -9.15 3.66
C ARG A 155 27.61 -8.03 2.87
N TYR A 156 27.60 -6.81 3.41
CA TYR A 156 28.25 -5.67 2.77
C TYR A 156 29.75 -5.54 3.08
N LYS A 157 30.30 -6.34 4.01
CA LYS A 157 31.72 -6.29 4.38
C LYS A 157 32.62 -6.47 3.15
N GLY A 158 33.56 -5.56 2.94
CA GLY A 158 34.48 -5.58 1.79
C GLY A 158 33.88 -5.08 0.47
N THR A 159 32.66 -4.53 0.50
CA THR A 159 32.06 -3.82 -0.64
C THR A 159 32.13 -2.31 -0.43
N ARG A 160 32.01 -1.53 -1.51
CA ARG A 160 31.91 -0.06 -1.43
C ARG A 160 30.82 0.41 -0.47
N ILE A 161 29.73 -0.34 -0.33
CA ILE A 161 28.61 0.01 0.55
C ILE A 161 28.97 -0.25 2.02
N GLY A 162 29.64 -1.37 2.31
CA GLY A 162 30.09 -1.70 3.66
C GLY A 162 31.19 -0.80 4.19
N ASP A 163 31.91 -0.11 3.30
CA ASP A 163 32.89 0.92 3.66
C ASP A 163 32.23 2.28 4.03
N THR A 164 30.91 2.41 3.86
CA THR A 164 30.14 3.60 4.26
C THR A 164 29.49 3.43 5.64
N GLU A 165 29.03 4.54 6.22
CA GLU A 165 28.28 4.52 7.48
C GLU A 165 26.78 4.24 7.30
N PHE A 166 26.31 3.84 6.12
CA PHE A 166 24.87 3.71 5.83
C PHE A 166 24.15 2.81 6.85
N MET A 167 24.53 1.53 6.93
CA MET A 167 23.88 0.59 7.84
C MET A 167 24.13 0.90 9.31
N THR A 168 25.35 1.32 9.66
CA THR A 168 25.72 1.64 11.05
C THR A 168 24.98 2.87 11.56
N SER A 169 24.74 3.86 10.70
CA SER A 169 23.95 5.06 11.02
C SER A 169 22.50 4.70 11.27
N VAL A 170 21.92 3.79 10.49
CA VAL A 170 20.56 3.28 10.74
C VAL A 170 20.50 2.55 12.08
N VAL A 171 21.41 1.62 12.36
CA VAL A 171 21.45 0.90 13.65
C VAL A 171 21.57 1.87 14.82
N LYS A 172 22.48 2.85 14.72
CA LYS A 172 22.65 3.88 15.75
C LYS A 172 21.37 4.70 15.92
N HIS A 173 20.76 5.17 14.83
CA HIS A 173 19.53 5.95 14.85
C HIS A 173 18.39 5.20 15.55
N LEU A 174 18.14 3.94 15.16
CA LEU A 174 17.10 3.13 15.78
C LEU A 174 17.39 2.79 17.26
N SER A 175 18.67 2.67 17.62
CA SER A 175 19.09 2.51 19.03
C SER A 175 18.84 3.78 19.85
N ASP A 176 19.14 4.95 19.30
CA ASP A 176 18.94 6.24 19.96
C ASP A 176 17.44 6.53 20.17
N VAL A 177 16.60 6.13 19.20
CA VAL A 177 15.12 6.21 19.30
C VAL A 177 14.55 5.15 20.24
N GLY A 178 15.25 4.03 20.44
CA GLY A 178 14.84 2.94 21.35
C GLY A 178 13.90 1.92 20.71
N ILE A 179 14.06 1.64 19.41
CA ILE A 179 13.23 0.69 18.64
C ILE A 179 14.04 -0.31 17.81
N LEU A 180 15.37 -0.39 18.04
CA LEU A 180 16.26 -1.29 17.30
C LEU A 180 15.85 -2.77 17.43
N ASP A 181 15.36 -3.18 18.60
CA ASP A 181 14.88 -4.54 18.87
C ASP A 181 13.63 -4.91 18.06
N LYS A 182 12.82 -3.91 17.66
CA LYS A 182 11.63 -4.08 16.82
C LYS A 182 11.93 -4.14 15.32
N ALA A 183 13.12 -3.70 14.88
CA ALA A 183 13.46 -3.53 13.47
C ALA A 183 13.22 -4.81 12.62
N SER A 184 13.56 -5.99 13.16
CA SER A 184 13.33 -7.26 12.44
C SER A 184 11.84 -7.58 12.25
N LEU A 185 11.01 -7.25 13.24
CA LEU A 185 9.56 -7.43 13.15
C LEU A 185 8.94 -6.41 12.20
N TYR A 186 9.37 -5.15 12.27
CA TYR A 186 8.97 -4.11 11.33
C TYR A 186 9.31 -4.49 9.90
N TYR A 187 10.50 -5.03 9.63
CA TYR A 187 10.85 -5.58 8.32
C TYR A 187 9.85 -6.64 7.85
N LYS A 188 9.65 -7.70 8.63
CA LYS A 188 8.73 -8.80 8.25
C LYS A 188 7.30 -8.31 7.99
N ASN A 189 6.78 -7.44 8.85
CA ASN A 189 5.43 -6.90 8.70
C ASN A 189 5.32 -5.91 7.53
N SER A 190 6.36 -5.11 7.27
CA SER A 190 6.41 -4.25 6.09
C SER A 190 6.35 -5.04 4.79
N VAL A 191 7.06 -6.18 4.71
CA VAL A 191 7.03 -7.06 3.52
C VAL A 191 5.65 -7.69 3.34
N LYS A 192 5.01 -8.18 4.41
CA LYS A 192 3.63 -8.68 4.35
C LYS A 192 2.65 -7.62 3.84
N TRP A 193 2.79 -6.38 4.31
CA TRP A 193 1.94 -5.27 3.89
C TRP A 193 2.21 -4.87 2.43
N GLN A 194 3.47 -4.83 2.00
CA GLN A 194 3.86 -4.55 0.61
C GLN A 194 3.30 -5.62 -0.33
N MET A 195 3.43 -6.92 0.01
CA MET A 195 2.84 -8.02 -0.77
C MET A 195 1.33 -7.86 -0.96
N LEU A 196 0.63 -7.50 0.12
CA LEU A 196 -0.82 -7.29 0.11
C LEU A 196 -1.22 -6.15 -0.84
N LEU A 197 -0.54 -5.01 -0.73
CA LEU A 197 -0.82 -3.84 -1.55
C LEU A 197 -0.41 -4.05 -3.01
N ARG A 198 0.71 -4.72 -3.26
CA ARG A 198 1.17 -5.09 -4.60
C ARG A 198 0.17 -5.98 -5.30
N LYS A 199 -0.34 -7.01 -4.62
CA LYS A 199 -1.41 -7.86 -5.16
C LYS A 199 -2.63 -7.03 -5.59
N ILE A 200 -3.07 -6.10 -4.75
CA ILE A 200 -4.23 -5.23 -5.07
C ILE A 200 -3.95 -4.36 -6.30
N CYS A 201 -2.78 -3.72 -6.37
CA CYS A 201 -2.43 -2.85 -7.49
C CYS A 201 -2.35 -3.65 -8.80
N PHE A 202 -1.63 -4.78 -8.82
CA PHE A 202 -1.53 -5.63 -10.02
C PHE A 202 -2.89 -6.12 -10.48
N GLU A 203 -3.75 -6.58 -9.55
CA GLU A 203 -5.09 -7.04 -9.91
C GLU A 203 -5.97 -5.91 -10.44
N ASN A 204 -5.88 -4.70 -9.88
CA ASN A 204 -6.61 -3.55 -10.40
C ASN A 204 -6.12 -3.15 -11.79
N VAL A 205 -4.80 -3.11 -12.01
CA VAL A 205 -4.22 -2.84 -13.33
C VAL A 205 -4.68 -3.88 -14.35
N ARG A 206 -4.64 -5.18 -14.00
CA ARG A 206 -5.11 -6.26 -14.88
C ARG A 206 -6.62 -6.31 -15.11
N ARG A 207 -7.40 -5.53 -14.35
CA ARG A 207 -8.84 -5.33 -14.54
C ARG A 207 -9.17 -4.13 -15.42
N CYS A 208 -8.23 -3.23 -15.66
CA CYS A 208 -8.43 -2.08 -16.53
C CYS A 208 -8.43 -2.54 -17.99
N GLU A 209 -9.39 -2.06 -18.77
CA GLU A 209 -9.42 -2.34 -20.21
C GLU A 209 -8.46 -1.44 -21.00
N SER A 210 -8.08 -0.30 -20.43
CA SER A 210 -7.24 0.72 -21.08
C SER A 210 -5.73 0.39 -21.11
N PHE A 211 -5.25 -0.49 -20.21
CA PHE A 211 -3.83 -0.84 -20.17
C PHE A 211 -3.50 -2.04 -21.06
N ALA A 212 -2.47 -1.87 -21.88
CA ALA A 212 -1.84 -2.95 -22.64
C ALA A 212 -0.74 -3.66 -21.85
N GLY A 213 -0.22 -3.03 -20.79
CA GLY A 213 0.80 -3.61 -19.92
C GLY A 213 1.18 -2.67 -18.76
N TYR A 214 2.23 -3.03 -18.04
CA TYR A 214 2.74 -2.29 -16.89
C TYR A 214 4.22 -2.57 -16.67
N ASP A 215 4.94 -1.59 -16.14
CA ASP A 215 6.27 -1.79 -15.57
C ASP A 215 6.24 -1.58 -14.05
N PHE A 216 6.89 -2.50 -13.33
CA PHE A 216 6.96 -2.51 -11.88
C PHE A 216 8.33 -2.01 -11.43
N LEU A 217 8.36 -0.97 -10.58
CA LEU A 217 9.63 -0.44 -10.08
C LEU A 217 10.22 -1.38 -9.02
N GLY A 218 11.51 -1.68 -9.18
CA GLY A 218 12.00 -2.98 -9.65
C GLY A 218 11.81 -4.24 -8.81
N ASP A 219 12.32 -5.34 -9.36
CA ASP A 219 12.31 -6.69 -8.80
C ASP A 219 13.21 -6.85 -7.56
N ILE A 220 14.26 -6.03 -7.45
CA ILE A 220 15.21 -5.99 -6.32
C ILE A 220 15.15 -4.67 -5.53
N ASP A 221 15.57 -4.75 -4.27
CA ASP A 221 15.92 -3.56 -3.50
C ASP A 221 17.24 -2.94 -3.95
N THR A 222 17.30 -1.60 -3.86
CA THR A 222 18.49 -0.79 -4.14
C THR A 222 18.70 0.24 -3.04
N HIS A 223 18.94 -0.23 -1.81
CA HIS A 223 19.17 0.61 -0.63
C HIS A 223 20.36 1.59 -0.80
N TRP A 224 21.39 1.20 -1.55
CA TRP A 224 22.56 2.03 -1.85
C TRP A 224 22.32 3.15 -2.87
N HIS A 225 21.17 3.16 -3.54
CA HIS A 225 20.81 4.27 -4.41
C HIS A 225 20.64 5.54 -3.57
N THR A 226 20.85 6.72 -4.16
CA THR A 226 20.85 8.03 -3.46
C THR A 226 19.68 8.24 -2.52
N PHE A 227 18.50 7.70 -2.86
CA PHE A 227 17.29 7.80 -2.05
C PHE A 227 16.96 6.52 -1.27
N GLY A 228 17.53 5.38 -1.63
CA GLY A 228 17.24 4.05 -1.06
C GLY A 228 15.83 3.55 -1.43
N TYR A 229 15.73 2.77 -2.50
CA TYR A 229 14.48 2.18 -2.98
C TYR A 229 14.34 0.75 -2.47
N CYS A 230 13.32 0.50 -1.65
CA CYS A 230 13.07 -0.77 -0.96
C CYS A 230 11.80 -1.44 -1.51
N VAL A 231 11.62 -1.38 -2.84
CA VAL A 231 10.40 -1.78 -3.58
C VAL A 231 10.37 -3.26 -3.98
N GLY A 232 11.53 -3.92 -3.96
CA GLY A 232 11.73 -5.23 -4.58
C GLY A 232 10.93 -6.37 -3.97
N MET A 233 10.64 -7.38 -4.79
CA MET A 233 10.23 -8.71 -4.31
C MET A 233 11.43 -9.47 -3.72
N MET A 234 12.62 -9.13 -4.21
CA MET A 234 13.91 -9.62 -3.76
C MET A 234 14.68 -8.52 -3.02
N ASN A 235 15.57 -8.93 -2.13
CA ASN A 235 16.58 -8.05 -1.57
C ASN A 235 17.67 -7.73 -2.61
N GLU A 236 18.58 -6.84 -2.24
CA GLU A 236 19.77 -6.49 -3.00
C GLU A 236 20.69 -7.63 -3.48
N PHE A 237 20.58 -8.81 -2.86
CA PHE A 237 21.38 -9.99 -3.19
C PHE A 237 20.60 -11.00 -4.03
N TYR A 238 19.49 -10.58 -4.66
CA TYR A 238 18.62 -11.41 -5.50
C TYR A 238 17.94 -12.57 -4.75
N GLU A 239 17.75 -12.42 -3.44
CA GLU A 239 17.04 -13.39 -2.60
C GLU A 239 15.63 -12.88 -2.33
N LEU A 240 14.61 -13.74 -2.43
CA LEU A 240 13.23 -13.36 -2.11
C LEU A 240 13.11 -12.87 -0.66
N LYS A 241 12.37 -11.77 -0.44
CA LYS A 241 12.14 -11.20 0.88
C LYS A 241 11.33 -12.12 1.79
N ALA A 242 11.27 -11.78 3.09
CA ALA A 242 10.56 -12.56 4.09
C ALA A 242 9.08 -12.82 3.70
N GLY A 243 8.72 -14.08 3.48
CA GLY A 243 7.36 -14.50 3.12
C GLY A 243 7.07 -14.48 1.61
N GLU A 244 7.99 -13.97 0.80
CA GLU A 244 7.87 -14.00 -0.65
C GLU A 244 8.15 -15.38 -1.23
N SER A 245 7.43 -15.70 -2.30
CA SER A 245 7.64 -16.94 -3.06
C SER A 245 7.22 -16.74 -4.50
N VAL A 246 7.89 -17.41 -5.44
CA VAL A 246 7.47 -17.38 -6.85
C VAL A 246 5.98 -17.75 -7.01
N ARG A 247 5.50 -18.73 -6.21
CA ARG A 247 4.09 -19.13 -6.22
C ARG A 247 3.15 -17.98 -5.89
N ASN A 248 3.44 -17.19 -4.85
CA ASN A 248 2.56 -16.07 -4.47
C ASN A 248 2.53 -14.99 -5.56
N VAL A 249 3.68 -14.70 -6.20
CA VAL A 249 3.80 -13.66 -7.23
C VAL A 249 2.98 -14.04 -8.45
N LEU A 250 3.08 -15.31 -8.85
CA LEU A 250 2.34 -15.83 -10.00
C LEU A 250 0.81 -15.82 -9.78
N THR A 251 0.30 -15.71 -8.55
CA THR A 251 -1.16 -15.57 -8.34
C THR A 251 -1.73 -14.27 -8.90
N TYR A 252 -0.92 -13.22 -9.04
CA TYR A 252 -1.33 -11.92 -9.58
C TYR A 252 -0.48 -11.43 -10.75
N ASN A 253 0.62 -12.11 -11.09
CA ASN A 253 1.52 -11.75 -12.18
C ASN A 253 1.96 -12.96 -13.04
N SER A 254 1.04 -13.88 -13.33
CA SER A 254 1.23 -14.94 -14.34
C SER A 254 0.67 -14.51 -15.71
N ASP A 255 0.79 -15.38 -16.72
CA ASP A 255 0.17 -15.17 -18.03
C ASP A 255 -1.36 -15.20 -17.93
N THR A 256 -1.90 -16.06 -17.06
CA THR A 256 -3.32 -16.19 -16.72
C THR A 256 -3.54 -15.87 -15.25
N VAL A 257 -4.31 -14.81 -14.97
CA VAL A 257 -4.58 -14.36 -13.59
C VAL A 257 -6.08 -14.37 -13.32
N LEU A 258 -6.50 -15.05 -12.25
CA LEU A 258 -7.86 -14.97 -11.74
C LEU A 258 -8.06 -13.69 -10.93
N LEU A 259 -9.20 -13.04 -11.14
CA LEU A 259 -9.53 -11.75 -10.55
C LEU A 259 -10.89 -11.84 -9.85
N CYS A 260 -11.06 -11.11 -8.76
CA CYS A 260 -12.34 -10.97 -8.08
C CYS A 260 -12.64 -9.49 -7.83
N ASP A 261 -13.78 -9.02 -8.30
CA ASP A 261 -14.21 -7.65 -8.05
C ASP A 261 -14.80 -7.53 -6.65
N LEU A 262 -14.00 -7.02 -5.72
CA LEU A 262 -14.36 -6.90 -4.31
C LEU A 262 -14.48 -5.42 -3.92
N PRO A 263 -15.44 -5.07 -3.04
CA PRO A 263 -15.65 -3.70 -2.59
C PRO A 263 -14.46 -3.17 -1.81
N TYR A 264 -14.06 -1.91 -2.03
CA TYR A 264 -12.88 -1.31 -1.40
C TYR A 264 -12.79 -1.56 0.12
N CYS A 265 -13.90 -1.41 0.84
CA CYS A 265 -13.99 -1.86 2.23
C CYS A 265 -14.19 -3.39 2.30
N ARG A 266 -13.29 -4.09 2.98
CA ARG A 266 -13.32 -5.55 3.13
C ARG A 266 -14.09 -6.04 4.36
N ASN A 267 -14.61 -5.11 5.17
CA ASN A 267 -15.36 -5.39 6.39
C ASN A 267 -16.85 -5.46 6.09
N VAL A 268 -17.48 -6.58 6.43
CA VAL A 268 -18.91 -6.85 6.19
C VAL A 268 -19.58 -7.32 7.48
N ASN A 269 -20.90 -7.22 7.58
CA ASN A 269 -21.62 -7.77 8.73
C ASN A 269 -21.98 -9.23 8.48
N SER A 270 -22.10 -10.00 9.57
CA SER A 270 -22.72 -11.33 9.50
C SER A 270 -24.17 -11.21 8.98
N GLY A 271 -24.59 -12.15 8.16
CA GLY A 271 -25.90 -12.11 7.50
C GLY A 271 -25.97 -11.24 6.24
N ASP A 272 -24.91 -10.50 5.89
CA ASP A 272 -24.92 -9.68 4.67
C ASP A 272 -24.95 -10.56 3.41
N LYS A 273 -25.59 -10.04 2.36
CA LYS A 273 -25.55 -10.65 1.03
C LYS A 273 -24.30 -10.19 0.30
N LEU A 274 -23.57 -11.14 -0.27
CA LEU A 274 -22.39 -10.91 -1.06
C LEU A 274 -22.67 -11.24 -2.53
N SER A 275 -22.15 -10.39 -3.41
CA SER A 275 -22.03 -10.63 -4.84
C SER A 275 -20.55 -10.53 -5.20
N LEU A 276 -19.98 -11.62 -5.70
CA LEU A 276 -18.55 -11.76 -5.97
C LEU A 276 -18.35 -12.05 -7.47
N PRO A 277 -18.18 -11.02 -8.32
CA PRO A 277 -17.83 -11.19 -9.72
C PRO A 277 -16.41 -11.75 -9.85
N ILE A 278 -16.29 -12.84 -10.62
CA ILE A 278 -15.04 -13.54 -10.89
C ILE A 278 -14.72 -13.39 -12.36
N LEU A 279 -13.50 -12.93 -12.63
CA LEU A 279 -12.97 -12.68 -13.97
C LEU A 279 -11.64 -13.41 -14.14
N VAL A 280 -11.18 -13.48 -15.38
CA VAL A 280 -9.83 -13.94 -15.72
C VAL A 280 -9.19 -12.97 -16.70
N SER A 281 -7.94 -12.59 -16.43
CA SER A 281 -7.06 -11.86 -17.33
C SER A 281 -6.11 -12.87 -17.97
N ASN A 282 -6.39 -13.30 -19.20
CA ASN A 282 -5.65 -14.34 -19.89
C ASN A 282 -4.81 -13.77 -21.04
N TYR A 283 -3.49 -13.78 -20.89
CA TYR A 283 -2.51 -13.46 -21.94
C TYR A 283 -1.63 -14.68 -22.28
N GLY A 284 -1.99 -15.87 -21.76
CA GLY A 284 -1.44 -17.16 -22.17
C GLY A 284 -2.24 -17.78 -23.31
N GLU A 285 -2.19 -19.11 -23.41
CA GLU A 285 -2.97 -19.85 -24.42
C GLU A 285 -4.48 -19.73 -24.18
N ALA A 286 -5.26 -19.74 -25.26
CA ALA A 286 -6.72 -19.76 -25.17
C ALA A 286 -7.19 -21.10 -24.58
N LEU A 287 -8.13 -21.05 -23.64
CA LEU A 287 -8.63 -22.24 -22.94
C LEU A 287 -10.03 -22.59 -23.43
N GLU A 288 -10.15 -23.67 -24.18
CA GLU A 288 -11.43 -24.24 -24.58
C GLU A 288 -11.81 -25.39 -23.65
N GLY A 289 -13.02 -25.34 -23.09
CA GLY A 289 -13.52 -26.40 -22.23
C GLY A 289 -13.07 -26.30 -20.76
N ALA A 290 -12.54 -25.14 -20.33
CA ALA A 290 -11.98 -24.96 -19.00
C ALA A 290 -13.00 -25.17 -17.87
N ALA A 291 -12.50 -25.51 -16.68
CA ALA A 291 -13.29 -25.74 -15.48
C ALA A 291 -12.94 -24.74 -14.38
N LEU A 292 -13.96 -24.12 -13.79
CA LEU A 292 -13.83 -23.16 -12.71
C LEU A 292 -14.37 -23.77 -11.41
N ASN A 293 -13.60 -23.67 -10.34
CA ASN A 293 -14.03 -24.00 -8.98
C ASN A 293 -13.99 -22.75 -8.11
N VAL A 294 -15.09 -22.46 -7.43
CA VAL A 294 -15.21 -21.37 -6.47
C VAL A 294 -15.56 -21.96 -5.12
N THR A 295 -14.79 -21.64 -4.09
CA THR A 295 -15.06 -22.05 -2.71
C THR A 295 -14.93 -20.85 -1.79
N VAL A 296 -15.98 -20.58 -1.00
CA VAL A 296 -15.93 -19.58 0.07
C VAL A 296 -15.96 -20.31 1.41
N ARG A 297 -15.01 -19.98 2.28
CA ARG A 297 -14.90 -20.52 3.64
C ARG A 297 -15.02 -19.42 4.69
N ALA A 298 -15.60 -19.76 5.83
CA ALA A 298 -15.50 -18.99 7.07
C ALA A 298 -14.72 -19.85 8.07
N GLY A 299 -13.49 -19.46 8.40
CA GLY A 299 -12.53 -20.36 9.04
C GLY A 299 -12.39 -21.68 8.26
N ASP A 300 -12.55 -22.81 8.93
CA ASP A 300 -12.45 -24.14 8.29
C ASP A 300 -13.73 -24.57 7.56
N LYS A 301 -14.85 -23.86 7.74
CA LYS A 301 -16.16 -24.27 7.22
C LYS A 301 -16.38 -23.73 5.81
N VAL A 302 -16.67 -24.62 4.87
CA VAL A 302 -17.16 -24.23 3.53
C VAL A 302 -18.60 -23.71 3.65
N ILE A 303 -18.81 -22.44 3.32
CA ILE A 303 -20.13 -21.78 3.34
C ILE A 303 -20.71 -21.62 1.93
N TYR A 304 -19.89 -21.74 0.89
CA TYR A 304 -20.33 -21.74 -0.50
C TYR A 304 -19.36 -22.54 -1.37
N ARG A 305 -19.91 -23.27 -2.36
CA ARG A 305 -19.11 -23.97 -3.37
C ARG A 305 -19.86 -23.98 -4.70
N LYS A 306 -19.13 -23.71 -5.78
CA LYS A 306 -19.62 -23.85 -7.16
C LYS A 306 -18.53 -24.42 -8.06
N SER A 307 -18.93 -25.30 -8.97
CA SER A 307 -18.09 -25.78 -10.06
C SER A 307 -18.79 -25.54 -11.39
N LEU A 308 -18.06 -24.99 -12.36
CA LEU A 308 -18.49 -24.80 -13.74
C LEU A 308 -17.50 -25.53 -14.66
N ARG A 309 -17.97 -25.92 -15.84
CA ARG A 309 -17.19 -26.61 -16.88
C ARG A 309 -17.56 -26.04 -18.24
N ALA A 310 -16.78 -26.39 -19.25
CA ALA A 310 -16.99 -25.97 -20.63
C ALA A 310 -16.95 -24.44 -20.81
N LEU A 311 -16.07 -23.77 -20.07
CA LEU A 311 -15.81 -22.34 -20.24
C LEU A 311 -14.85 -22.14 -21.43
N SER A 312 -15.09 -21.10 -22.22
CA SER A 312 -14.14 -20.60 -23.22
C SER A 312 -13.48 -19.34 -22.65
N VAL A 313 -12.15 -19.33 -22.63
CA VAL A 313 -11.33 -18.22 -22.15
C VAL A 313 -10.38 -17.81 -23.28
N PRO A 314 -10.71 -16.76 -24.06
CA PRO A 314 -9.84 -16.26 -25.12
C PRO A 314 -8.52 -15.67 -24.57
N THR A 315 -7.52 -15.56 -25.44
CA THR A 315 -6.26 -14.86 -25.17
C THR A 315 -6.41 -13.35 -25.41
N GLY A 316 -5.68 -12.54 -24.64
CA GLY A 316 -5.50 -11.11 -24.85
C GLY A 316 -6.62 -10.24 -24.30
N VAL A 317 -7.54 -10.81 -23.51
CA VAL A 317 -8.71 -10.08 -22.98
C VAL A 317 -9.04 -10.47 -21.55
N ILE A 318 -9.77 -9.58 -20.87
CA ILE A 318 -10.38 -9.85 -19.58
C ILE A 318 -11.75 -10.50 -19.82
N THR A 319 -11.96 -11.70 -19.28
CA THR A 319 -13.20 -12.46 -19.47
C THR A 319 -13.96 -12.61 -18.15
N PRO A 320 -15.21 -12.12 -18.04
CA PRO A 320 -16.09 -12.45 -16.93
C PRO A 320 -16.44 -13.95 -16.95
N LEU A 321 -16.24 -14.64 -15.84
CA LEU A 321 -16.50 -16.08 -15.75
C LEU A 321 -17.77 -16.43 -15.00
N TYR A 322 -17.98 -15.81 -13.82
CA TYR A 322 -19.09 -16.16 -12.94
C TYR A 322 -19.29 -15.09 -11.86
N THR A 323 -20.53 -14.90 -11.39
CA THR A 323 -20.81 -14.10 -10.19
C THR A 323 -21.38 -15.00 -9.08
N ALA A 324 -20.60 -15.21 -8.03
CA ALA A 324 -21.05 -15.96 -6.87
C ALA A 324 -21.93 -15.08 -5.97
N ASN A 325 -23.17 -15.51 -5.77
CA ASN A 325 -24.14 -14.85 -4.90
C ASN A 325 -24.42 -15.73 -3.69
N LEU A 326 -24.22 -15.19 -2.49
CA LEU A 326 -24.43 -15.90 -1.23
C LEU A 326 -24.86 -14.95 -0.11
N THR A 327 -25.49 -15.49 0.92
CA THR A 327 -25.73 -14.78 2.18
C THR A 327 -24.77 -15.34 3.21
N LEU A 328 -24.03 -14.47 3.90
CA LEU A 328 -23.15 -14.89 4.98
C LEU A 328 -23.96 -15.51 6.13
N PRO A 329 -23.46 -16.58 6.77
CA PRO A 329 -24.03 -17.05 8.02
C PRO A 329 -24.02 -15.96 9.10
N SER A 330 -24.83 -16.16 10.14
CA SER A 330 -24.68 -15.41 11.38
C SER A 330 -23.50 -15.98 12.17
N PHE A 331 -22.57 -15.12 12.58
CA PHE A 331 -21.45 -15.50 13.43
C PHE A 331 -21.60 -14.84 14.81
N GLU A 332 -21.13 -15.52 15.84
CA GLU A 332 -21.09 -14.97 17.22
C GLU A 332 -19.80 -14.19 17.49
N ARG A 333 -18.76 -14.45 16.68
CA ARG A 333 -17.45 -13.82 16.74
C ARG A 333 -17.04 -13.36 15.34
N PRO A 334 -16.06 -12.45 15.23
CA PRO A 334 -15.46 -12.10 13.95
C PRO A 334 -14.90 -13.32 13.22
N GLU A 335 -15.09 -13.37 11.91
CA GLU A 335 -14.64 -14.49 11.07
C GLU A 335 -13.94 -13.96 9.81
N GLU A 336 -12.82 -14.58 9.47
CA GLU A 336 -12.19 -14.37 8.16
C GLU A 336 -12.91 -15.23 7.12
N ILE A 337 -13.34 -14.58 6.04
CA ILE A 337 -14.00 -15.20 4.91
C ILE A 337 -13.00 -15.31 3.75
N LYS A 338 -12.58 -16.54 3.43
CA LYS A 338 -11.64 -16.82 2.35
C LYS A 338 -12.37 -17.23 1.08
N ILE A 339 -12.14 -16.50 -0.01
CA ILE A 339 -12.69 -16.74 -1.34
C ILE A 339 -11.58 -17.33 -2.19
N ARG A 340 -11.59 -18.65 -2.40
CA ARG A 340 -10.62 -19.34 -3.25
C ARG A 340 -11.25 -19.68 -4.59
N VAL A 341 -10.59 -19.28 -5.66
CA VAL A 341 -10.99 -19.56 -7.04
C VAL A 341 -9.86 -20.32 -7.74
N GLN A 342 -10.21 -21.35 -8.50
CA GLN A 342 -9.27 -22.14 -9.29
C GLN A 342 -9.85 -22.35 -10.69
N LEU A 343 -9.02 -22.15 -11.70
CA LEU A 343 -9.33 -22.39 -13.11
C LEU A 343 -8.31 -23.37 -13.67
N TYR A 344 -8.79 -24.47 -14.24
CA TYR A 344 -7.93 -25.45 -14.88
C TYR A 344 -8.47 -25.89 -16.25
N GLY A 345 -7.57 -26.05 -17.21
CA GLY A 345 -7.85 -26.39 -18.60
C GLY A 345 -6.59 -26.31 -19.45
N GLY A 346 -6.43 -27.20 -20.43
CA GLY A 346 -5.17 -27.31 -21.18
C GLY A 346 -3.99 -27.59 -20.25
N ASN A 347 -2.93 -26.78 -20.36
CA ASN A 347 -1.77 -26.79 -19.44
C ASN A 347 -1.89 -25.78 -18.29
N THR A 348 -3.00 -25.06 -18.21
CA THR A 348 -3.22 -24.02 -17.19
C THR A 348 -3.89 -24.63 -15.96
N ASP A 349 -3.29 -24.40 -14.79
CA ASP A 349 -3.88 -24.64 -13.47
C ASP A 349 -3.49 -23.46 -12.57
N VAL A 350 -4.40 -22.49 -12.51
CA VAL A 350 -4.18 -21.23 -11.76
C VAL A 350 -5.19 -21.10 -10.66
N GLU A 351 -4.75 -20.51 -9.55
CA GLU A 351 -5.58 -20.22 -8.40
C GLU A 351 -5.31 -18.83 -7.86
N ASN A 352 -6.31 -18.25 -7.22
CA ASN A 352 -6.16 -17.03 -6.47
C ASN A 352 -7.11 -17.06 -5.25
N GLU A 353 -6.75 -16.30 -4.22
CA GLU A 353 -7.48 -16.22 -2.96
C GLU A 353 -7.59 -14.76 -2.49
N TRP A 354 -8.75 -14.43 -1.92
CA TRP A 354 -9.02 -13.13 -1.31
C TRP A 354 -9.72 -13.29 0.04
N SER A 355 -9.55 -12.29 0.91
CA SER A 355 -10.20 -12.26 2.22
C SER A 355 -11.22 -11.12 2.32
N LEU A 356 -12.35 -11.42 2.95
CA LEU A 356 -13.28 -10.47 3.57
C LEU A 356 -13.34 -10.76 5.07
N TYR A 357 -13.78 -9.80 5.86
CA TYR A 357 -13.85 -9.96 7.32
C TYR A 357 -15.28 -9.71 7.78
N SER A 358 -15.92 -10.74 8.33
CA SER A 358 -17.30 -10.68 8.80
C SER A 358 -17.35 -10.39 10.30
N PHE A 359 -18.11 -9.38 10.68
CA PHE A 359 -18.29 -8.99 12.09
C PHE A 359 -19.74 -9.17 12.53
N PRO A 360 -19.98 -9.68 13.75
CA PRO A 360 -21.31 -9.64 14.35
C PRO A 360 -21.78 -8.21 14.52
N ARG A 361 -23.07 -7.94 14.23
CA ARG A 361 -23.64 -6.60 14.41
C ARG A 361 -23.61 -6.19 15.88
N VAL A 362 -22.97 -5.07 16.19
CA VAL A 362 -22.96 -4.47 17.53
C VAL A 362 -24.32 -3.79 17.77
N LYS A 363 -25.13 -4.37 18.66
CA LYS A 363 -26.53 -3.94 18.86
C LYS A 363 -26.70 -2.70 19.75
N GLU A 364 -25.86 -2.53 20.77
CA GLU A 364 -25.90 -1.39 21.69
C GLU A 364 -24.54 -1.19 22.36
N GLN A 365 -24.01 0.03 22.37
CA GLN A 365 -22.84 0.39 23.20
C GLN A 365 -23.30 0.75 24.62
N LEU A 366 -22.50 0.40 25.62
CA LEU A 366 -22.79 0.80 27.00
C LEU A 366 -22.82 2.33 27.13
N SER A 367 -23.86 2.86 27.77
CA SER A 367 -23.93 4.30 28.03
C SER A 367 -22.82 4.76 28.98
N SER A 368 -22.42 6.04 28.86
CA SER A 368 -21.41 6.65 29.72
C SER A 368 -21.71 6.48 31.21
N ARG A 369 -22.99 6.53 31.60
CA ARG A 369 -23.43 6.26 32.99
C ARG A 369 -23.16 4.82 33.42
N LYS A 370 -23.44 3.83 32.56
CA LYS A 370 -23.18 2.41 32.85
C LYS A 370 -21.68 2.13 32.93
N LEU A 371 -20.88 2.74 32.04
CA LEU A 371 -19.42 2.65 32.06
C LEU A 371 -18.82 3.23 33.34
N LYS A 372 -19.27 4.43 33.73
CA LYS A 372 -18.84 5.08 34.98
C LYS A 372 -19.23 4.28 36.22
N ALA A 373 -20.42 3.66 36.23
CA ALA A 373 -20.83 2.77 37.30
C ALA A 373 -19.96 1.51 37.43
N ARG A 374 -19.25 1.13 36.35
CA ARG A 374 -18.24 0.07 36.33
C ARG A 374 -16.81 0.59 36.54
N GLY A 375 -16.65 1.85 36.95
CA GLY A 375 -15.35 2.45 37.26
C GLY A 375 -14.55 2.95 36.06
N ILE A 376 -15.15 3.03 34.88
CA ILE A 376 -14.48 3.49 33.64
C ILE A 376 -15.03 4.84 33.21
N THR A 377 -14.12 5.81 33.04
CA THR A 377 -14.40 7.08 32.38
C THR A 377 -14.02 6.95 30.91
N VAL A 378 -14.93 7.31 29.99
CA VAL A 378 -14.62 7.39 28.56
C VAL A 378 -14.55 8.84 28.14
N LEU A 379 -13.48 9.21 27.44
CA LEU A 379 -13.26 10.53 26.88
C LEU A 379 -13.13 10.45 25.36
N THR A 380 -13.36 11.58 24.70
CA THR A 380 -13.09 11.75 23.27
C THR A 380 -12.41 13.10 23.06
N ASP A 381 -11.22 13.10 22.45
CA ASP A 381 -10.40 14.30 22.22
C ASP A 381 -10.30 15.23 23.44
N ALA A 382 -9.81 14.68 24.55
CA ALA A 382 -9.71 15.41 25.83
C ALA A 382 -8.61 16.49 25.79
N SER A 383 -8.74 17.52 26.62
CA SER A 383 -7.64 18.46 26.87
C SER A 383 -6.57 17.82 27.78
N ALA A 384 -5.34 18.35 27.73
CA ALA A 384 -4.25 17.87 28.57
C ALA A 384 -4.59 18.04 30.06
N GLU A 385 -5.22 19.17 30.42
CA GLU A 385 -5.65 19.46 31.79
C GLU A 385 -6.69 18.46 32.29
N GLU A 386 -7.67 18.11 31.45
CA GLU A 386 -8.69 17.12 31.82
C GLU A 386 -8.06 15.74 32.05
N LEU A 387 -7.20 15.29 31.14
CA LEU A 387 -6.58 13.97 31.23
C LEU A 387 -5.67 13.89 32.48
N LEU A 388 -4.82 14.88 32.71
CA LEU A 388 -3.94 14.95 33.87
C LEU A 388 -4.72 14.99 35.19
N LEU A 389 -5.82 15.77 35.25
CA LEU A 389 -6.66 15.84 36.44
C LEU A 389 -7.25 14.48 36.79
N ARG A 390 -7.75 13.73 35.82
CA ARG A 390 -8.33 12.40 36.04
C ARG A 390 -7.28 11.37 36.45
N MET A 391 -6.11 11.40 35.82
CA MET A 391 -5.00 10.53 36.21
C MET A 391 -4.53 10.83 37.63
N SER A 392 -4.49 12.11 38.04
CA SER A 392 -4.12 12.50 39.42
C SER A 392 -5.08 11.99 40.49
N ARG A 393 -6.33 11.67 40.10
CA ARG A 393 -7.36 11.09 40.97
C ARG A 393 -7.35 9.55 40.97
N GLY A 394 -6.44 8.92 40.24
CA GLY A 394 -6.40 7.47 40.09
C GLY A 394 -7.54 6.89 39.26
N GLU A 395 -8.17 7.69 38.38
CA GLU A 395 -9.26 7.20 37.53
C GLU A 395 -8.76 6.18 36.50
N SER A 396 -9.65 5.29 36.07
CA SER A 396 -9.44 4.43 34.91
C SER A 396 -10.12 5.06 33.69
N VAL A 397 -9.34 5.48 32.71
CA VAL A 397 -9.76 6.26 31.55
C VAL A 397 -9.51 5.49 30.26
N VAL A 398 -10.53 5.43 29.40
CA VAL A 398 -10.39 5.09 27.98
C VAL A 398 -10.55 6.36 27.17
N LEU A 399 -9.54 6.72 26.41
CA LEU A 399 -9.53 7.89 25.54
C LEU A 399 -9.62 7.44 24.08
N PHE A 400 -10.66 7.90 23.39
CA PHE A 400 -10.75 7.80 21.94
C PHE A 400 -10.37 9.12 21.28
N GLY A 401 -9.73 9.07 20.13
CA GLY A 401 -9.30 10.28 19.42
C GLY A 401 -7.90 10.72 19.80
N LYS A 402 -7.41 11.76 19.12
CA LYS A 402 -6.02 12.22 19.19
C LYS A 402 -5.74 13.14 20.37
N GLY A 403 -6.71 13.97 20.75
CA GLY A 403 -6.51 14.94 21.84
C GLY A 403 -6.30 14.24 23.18
N PRO A 404 -5.24 14.55 23.96
CA PRO A 404 -4.35 15.72 23.83
C PRO A 404 -2.95 15.42 23.24
N PHE A 405 -2.75 14.25 22.63
CA PHE A 405 -1.44 13.84 22.12
C PHE A 405 -1.04 14.62 20.86
N THR A 406 0.25 14.86 20.71
CA THR A 406 0.84 15.18 19.40
C THR A 406 0.78 13.93 18.54
N THR A 407 0.21 14.05 17.33
CA THR A 407 0.00 12.92 16.43
C THR A 407 0.54 13.16 15.03
N LEU A 408 0.81 12.06 14.32
CA LEU A 408 1.05 12.05 12.89
C LEU A 408 -0.13 11.34 12.20
N PRO A 409 -0.66 11.86 11.08
CA PRO A 409 -1.73 11.20 10.36
C PRO A 409 -1.24 9.87 9.78
N THR A 410 -2.12 8.88 9.78
CA THR A 410 -1.85 7.55 9.23
C THR A 410 -2.55 7.38 7.89
N THR A 411 -2.14 6.38 7.13
CA THR A 411 -2.88 5.89 5.96
C THR A 411 -2.62 4.41 5.76
N PHE A 412 -3.51 3.73 5.01
CA PHE A 412 -3.33 2.32 4.69
C PHE A 412 -2.27 2.06 3.61
N GLN A 413 -1.94 3.08 2.81
CA GLN A 413 -0.85 3.01 1.84
C GLN A 413 0.50 3.01 2.57
N LEU A 414 1.43 2.15 2.18
CA LEU A 414 2.82 2.20 2.68
C LEU A 414 3.53 3.48 2.23
N SER A 415 4.49 3.96 3.03
CA SER A 415 5.34 5.08 2.63
C SER A 415 6.02 4.79 1.28
N VAL A 416 6.07 5.82 0.45
CA VAL A 416 6.70 5.77 -0.86
C VAL A 416 8.19 5.50 -0.70
N ALA A 417 8.70 4.52 -1.45
CA ALA A 417 10.11 4.18 -1.42
C ALA A 417 10.99 5.41 -1.72
N GLY A 418 12.13 5.49 -1.04
CA GLY A 418 13.00 6.65 -1.14
C GLY A 418 12.64 7.83 -0.23
N ARG A 419 11.41 7.92 0.30
CA ARG A 419 11.00 9.03 1.18
C ARG A 419 11.44 8.85 2.63
N THR A 420 11.45 9.95 3.36
CA THR A 420 11.82 10.02 4.79
C THR A 420 10.61 10.17 5.70
N THR A 421 9.42 10.39 5.14
CA THR A 421 8.16 10.54 5.89
C THR A 421 7.27 9.35 5.62
N GLY A 422 6.29 9.14 6.49
CA GLY A 422 5.34 8.07 6.36
C GLY A 422 5.66 6.81 7.13
N HIS A 423 4.75 5.85 7.04
CA HIS A 423 4.80 4.60 7.80
C HIS A 423 5.12 3.41 6.91
N LEU A 424 5.98 2.52 7.40
CA LEU A 424 6.46 1.34 6.67
C LEU A 424 5.95 0.02 7.27
N ALA A 425 5.50 0.00 8.52
CA ALA A 425 5.00 -1.21 9.14
C ALA A 425 3.94 -0.90 10.20
N THR A 426 3.11 -1.89 10.50
CA THR A 426 2.27 -1.91 11.70
C THR A 426 2.54 -3.21 12.45
N VAL A 427 2.33 -3.19 13.76
CA VAL A 427 2.37 -4.39 14.60
C VAL A 427 1.13 -4.40 15.46
N VAL A 428 0.45 -5.55 15.50
CA VAL A 428 -0.65 -5.80 16.42
C VAL A 428 -0.14 -6.80 17.45
N ASP A 429 -0.06 -6.38 18.72
CA ASP A 429 0.40 -7.21 19.82
C ASP A 429 -0.63 -8.29 20.19
N ASP A 430 -0.15 -9.39 20.78
CA ASP A 430 -1.01 -10.43 21.34
C ASP A 430 -1.67 -9.92 22.64
N HIS A 431 -2.81 -9.27 22.47
CA HIS A 431 -3.48 -8.52 23.53
C HIS A 431 -4.95 -8.93 23.69
N PRO A 432 -5.51 -8.97 24.93
CA PRO A 432 -6.89 -9.40 25.17
C PRO A 432 -7.98 -8.69 24.36
N ILE A 433 -7.75 -7.44 23.95
CA ILE A 433 -8.65 -6.69 23.06
C ILE A 433 -8.90 -7.42 21.73
N PHE A 434 -7.91 -8.18 21.25
CA PHE A 434 -7.96 -8.92 19.98
C PHE A 434 -8.36 -10.39 20.13
N TYR A 435 -8.65 -10.88 21.34
CA TYR A 435 -9.06 -12.27 21.53
C TYR A 435 -10.35 -12.58 20.75
N GLY A 436 -10.25 -13.53 19.81
CA GLY A 436 -11.35 -13.90 18.92
C GLY A 436 -11.52 -13.00 17.68
N ILE A 437 -10.64 -12.02 17.46
CA ILE A 437 -10.51 -11.29 16.20
C ILE A 437 -9.37 -11.93 15.39
N PRO A 438 -9.62 -12.50 14.20
CA PRO A 438 -8.55 -13.02 13.33
C PRO A 438 -7.50 -11.94 13.01
N ASN A 439 -6.23 -12.19 13.31
CA ASN A 439 -5.14 -11.25 13.10
C ASN A 439 -3.79 -11.95 12.92
N ASP A 440 -2.98 -11.51 11.94
CA ASP A 440 -1.68 -12.09 11.61
C ASP A 440 -0.48 -11.27 12.14
N GLY A 441 -0.70 -10.46 13.18
CA GLY A 441 0.28 -9.63 13.86
C GLY A 441 0.54 -8.26 13.22
N TYR A 442 -0.31 -7.81 12.29
CA TYR A 442 -0.22 -6.50 11.63
C TYR A 442 -1.60 -5.98 11.21
N CYS A 443 -1.65 -4.72 10.78
CA CYS A 443 -2.86 -4.09 10.27
C CYS A 443 -3.07 -4.43 8.77
N ASP A 444 -3.70 -5.57 8.49
CA ASP A 444 -4.15 -5.93 7.13
C ASP A 444 -5.39 -5.14 6.66
N LEU A 445 -6.03 -5.59 5.58
CA LEU A 445 -7.17 -4.90 4.94
C LEU A 445 -8.33 -4.56 5.87
N LYS A 446 -8.52 -5.27 6.99
CA LYS A 446 -9.60 -4.93 7.92
C LYS A 446 -9.38 -3.59 8.61
N PHE A 447 -8.12 -3.15 8.76
CA PHE A 447 -7.78 -1.86 9.37
C PHE A 447 -7.76 -0.68 8.40
N ARG A 448 -7.93 -0.92 7.10
CA ARG A 448 -7.78 0.08 6.04
C ARG A 448 -8.50 1.39 6.32
N GLU A 449 -9.79 1.32 6.62
CA GLU A 449 -10.63 2.50 6.85
C GLU A 449 -10.18 3.26 8.12
N MET A 450 -9.84 2.51 9.17
CA MET A 450 -9.38 3.08 10.44
C MET A 450 -8.01 3.76 10.33
N LEU A 451 -7.15 3.28 9.42
CA LEU A 451 -5.85 3.87 9.13
C LEU A 451 -5.95 5.06 8.18
N SER A 452 -6.81 5.03 7.17
CA SER A 452 -6.88 6.05 6.10
C SER A 452 -7.25 7.46 6.58
N ASP A 453 -7.93 7.55 7.73
CA ASP A 453 -8.27 8.81 8.39
C ASP A 453 -7.88 8.76 9.88
N GLY A 454 -6.89 7.92 10.21
CA GLY A 454 -6.40 7.69 11.57
C GLY A 454 -5.24 8.61 11.94
N GLU A 455 -4.81 8.50 13.19
CA GLU A 455 -3.70 9.26 13.75
C GLU A 455 -2.85 8.32 14.60
N ALA A 456 -1.54 8.55 14.66
CA ALA A 456 -0.61 7.84 15.53
C ALA A 456 -0.05 8.80 16.56
N ALA A 457 -0.17 8.47 17.85
CA ALA A 457 0.41 9.27 18.92
C ALA A 457 1.92 9.14 18.92
N VAL A 458 2.61 10.28 18.92
CA VAL A 458 4.07 10.34 19.03
C VAL A 458 4.46 10.26 20.51
N LEU A 459 5.29 9.26 20.85
CA LEU A 459 5.71 8.90 22.20
C LEU A 459 7.24 9.04 22.36
N ASP A 460 7.83 10.04 21.71
CA ASP A 460 9.27 10.30 21.68
C ASP A 460 9.83 10.94 22.97
N ILE A 461 9.41 10.45 24.13
CA ILE A 461 9.93 10.90 25.42
C ILE A 461 10.95 9.90 25.94
N LYS A 462 12.14 10.38 26.29
CA LYS A 462 13.22 9.54 26.80
C LYS A 462 12.72 8.69 27.99
N ASP A 463 13.12 7.42 28.04
CA ASP A 463 12.80 6.48 29.11
C ASP A 463 11.30 6.13 29.29
N ILE A 464 10.41 6.53 28.36
CA ILE A 464 9.04 5.98 28.33
C ILE A 464 9.07 4.53 27.81
N PRO A 465 8.45 3.56 28.53
CA PRO A 465 8.23 2.22 27.99
C PRO A 465 7.42 2.29 26.70
N HIS A 466 7.73 1.46 25.72
CA HIS A 466 7.10 1.53 24.40
C HIS A 466 6.66 0.14 23.92
N ASN A 467 5.63 -0.40 24.57
CA ASN A 467 4.99 -1.65 24.20
C ASN A 467 3.52 -1.40 23.80
N PRO A 468 3.28 -0.73 22.66
CA PRO A 468 1.92 -0.45 22.22
C PRO A 468 1.18 -1.73 21.83
N ILE A 469 -0.14 -1.71 21.98
CA ILE A 469 -1.04 -2.78 21.56
C ILE A 469 -1.18 -2.77 20.03
N ILE A 470 -1.20 -1.58 19.43
CA ILE A 470 -1.04 -1.38 17.98
C ILE A 470 0.08 -0.36 17.77
N ASP A 471 1.21 -0.88 17.29
CA ASP A 471 2.40 -0.14 16.89
C ASP A 471 2.30 0.30 15.42
N ILE A 472 2.97 1.39 15.09
CA ILE A 472 3.17 1.82 13.71
C ILE A 472 4.58 2.38 13.55
N ALA A 473 5.32 1.84 12.58
CA ALA A 473 6.70 2.21 12.34
C ALA A 473 6.77 3.29 11.28
N SER A 474 7.24 4.49 11.65
CA SER A 474 7.75 5.48 10.69
C SER A 474 8.92 4.94 9.87
N THR A 475 9.33 5.68 8.84
CA THR A 475 10.52 5.30 8.06
C THR A 475 11.76 5.12 8.95
N TYR A 476 12.63 4.16 8.65
CA TYR A 476 13.90 3.99 9.37
C TYR A 476 14.85 5.20 9.20
N LYS A 477 14.58 6.09 8.25
CA LYS A 477 15.34 7.32 7.96
C LYS A 477 14.96 8.48 8.89
N ASN A 478 13.73 8.48 9.38
CA ASN A 478 13.21 9.47 10.33
C ASN A 478 12.27 8.75 11.30
N ALA A 479 12.86 7.85 12.09
CA ALA A 479 12.10 7.00 12.97
C ALA A 479 11.65 7.72 14.24
N HIS A 480 10.42 7.43 14.64
CA HIS A 480 9.75 7.92 15.84
C HIS A 480 9.14 6.72 16.59
N ARG A 481 8.96 6.84 17.90
CA ARG A 481 8.11 5.92 18.66
C ARG A 481 6.66 6.36 18.52
N GLU A 482 5.87 5.57 17.82
CA GLU A 482 4.48 5.90 17.50
C GLU A 482 3.53 4.76 17.89
N ALA A 483 2.30 5.10 18.28
CA ALA A 483 1.31 4.10 18.65
C ALA A 483 -0.11 4.56 18.31
N MET A 484 -0.95 3.60 17.89
CA MET A 484 -2.36 3.85 17.61
C MET A 484 -3.31 3.30 18.68
N LEU A 485 -2.85 2.31 19.44
CA LEU A 485 -3.52 1.77 20.60
C LEU A 485 -2.46 1.41 21.64
N PHE A 486 -2.56 1.97 22.84
CA PHE A 486 -1.59 1.74 23.90
C PHE A 486 -2.19 2.00 25.27
N GLU A 487 -1.56 1.45 26.31
CA GLU A 487 -2.00 1.63 27.69
C GLU A 487 -0.85 1.90 28.66
N TYR A 488 -1.16 2.66 29.70
CA TYR A 488 -0.23 2.97 30.79
C TYR A 488 -0.95 2.94 32.13
N ARG A 489 -0.20 2.57 33.17
CA ARG A 489 -0.53 2.92 34.54
C ARG A 489 0.13 4.25 34.87
N VAL A 490 -0.69 5.26 35.17
CA VAL A 490 -0.25 6.63 35.45
C VAL A 490 -0.47 6.92 36.94
N GLY A 491 0.58 6.76 37.76
CA GLY A 491 0.43 6.71 39.21
C GLY A 491 -0.53 5.57 39.63
N GLU A 492 -1.65 5.92 40.26
CA GLU A 492 -2.72 4.97 40.59
C GLU A 492 -3.80 4.83 39.50
N GLY A 493 -3.78 5.69 38.48
CA GLY A 493 -4.71 5.66 37.36
C GLY A 493 -4.33 4.64 36.30
N ARG A 494 -5.30 4.28 35.47
CA ARG A 494 -5.11 3.43 34.28
C ARG A 494 -5.58 4.18 33.06
N LEU A 495 -4.76 4.24 32.03
CA LEU A 495 -5.04 4.94 30.78
C LEU A 495 -4.95 3.95 29.63
N LEU A 496 -5.99 3.89 28.80
CA LEU A 496 -6.01 3.21 27.51
C LEU A 496 -6.37 4.23 26.44
N VAL A 497 -5.54 4.37 25.41
CA VAL A 497 -5.70 5.37 24.36
C VAL A 497 -5.85 4.68 23.01
N CYS A 498 -6.85 5.08 22.22
CA CYS A 498 -7.08 4.61 20.87
C CYS A 498 -7.25 5.80 19.91
N THR A 499 -6.29 5.99 19.02
CA THR A 499 -6.28 7.08 18.02
C THR A 499 -6.73 6.62 16.63
N LEU A 500 -7.03 5.33 16.46
CA LEU A 500 -7.68 4.81 15.25
C LEU A 500 -9.03 5.48 15.00
N ASN A 501 -9.38 5.68 13.72
CA ASN A 501 -10.67 6.24 13.37
C ASN A 501 -11.79 5.20 13.42
N LEU A 502 -12.44 5.06 14.59
CA LEU A 502 -13.47 4.06 14.83
C LEU A 502 -14.86 4.48 14.31
N LYS A 503 -15.04 4.63 12.99
CA LYS A 503 -16.33 4.96 12.37
C LYS A 503 -17.36 3.85 12.62
N GLU A 504 -18.53 4.18 13.16
CA GLU A 504 -19.58 3.18 13.44
C GLU A 504 -20.15 2.48 12.19
N SER A 505 -19.97 3.08 11.01
CA SER A 505 -20.37 2.49 9.72
C SER A 505 -19.48 1.33 9.29
N ASP A 506 -18.24 1.26 9.79
CA ASP A 506 -17.34 0.14 9.54
C ASP A 506 -17.59 -0.97 10.60
N PRO A 507 -18.01 -2.18 10.18
CA PRO A 507 -18.26 -3.28 11.10
C PRO A 507 -17.08 -3.61 12.01
N PHE A 508 -15.83 -3.52 11.52
CA PHE A 508 -14.68 -3.80 12.37
C PHE A 508 -14.45 -2.69 13.40
N ALA A 509 -14.48 -1.43 12.99
CA ALA A 509 -14.35 -0.29 13.90
C ALA A 509 -15.38 -0.33 15.05
N ALA A 510 -16.65 -0.63 14.73
CA ALA A 510 -17.70 -0.80 15.74
C ALA A 510 -17.40 -1.96 16.70
N TYR A 511 -16.92 -3.10 16.18
CA TYR A 511 -16.57 -4.26 16.98
C TYR A 511 -15.32 -4.01 17.84
N LEU A 512 -14.26 -3.40 17.28
CA LEU A 512 -13.03 -3.08 17.99
C LEU A 512 -13.30 -2.10 19.14
N ARG A 513 -14.15 -1.09 18.92
CA ARG A 513 -14.62 -0.19 19.99
C ARG A 513 -15.29 -0.96 21.12
N LYS A 514 -16.15 -1.93 20.78
CA LYS A 514 -16.78 -2.81 21.77
C LYS A 514 -15.72 -3.62 22.54
N SER A 515 -14.78 -4.26 21.85
CA SER A 515 -13.70 -5.05 22.48
C SER A 515 -12.83 -4.23 23.43
N ILE A 516 -12.46 -2.99 23.03
CA ILE A 516 -11.71 -2.05 23.88
C ILE A 516 -12.47 -1.76 25.18
N LEU A 517 -13.78 -1.48 25.09
CA LEU A 517 -14.60 -1.19 26.26
C LEU A 517 -14.81 -2.43 27.14
N GLU A 518 -15.02 -3.61 26.54
CA GLU A 518 -15.15 -4.88 27.27
C GLU A 518 -13.86 -5.21 28.04
N TYR A 519 -12.69 -5.04 27.41
CA TYR A 519 -11.39 -5.18 28.06
C TYR A 519 -11.24 -4.20 29.22
N ALA A 520 -11.49 -2.90 29.01
CA ALA A 520 -11.31 -1.87 30.03
C ALA A 520 -12.19 -2.10 31.28
N ILE A 521 -13.38 -2.67 31.11
CA ILE A 521 -14.29 -3.05 32.22
C ILE A 521 -13.84 -4.34 32.92
N GLY A 522 -13.13 -5.21 32.21
CA GLY A 522 -12.70 -6.51 32.67
C GLY A 522 -11.58 -6.45 33.72
N SER A 523 -11.37 -7.58 34.40
CA SER A 523 -10.25 -7.75 35.32
C SER A 523 -8.89 -7.79 34.62
N GLU A 524 -8.87 -7.98 33.30
CA GLU A 524 -7.65 -8.04 32.49
C GLU A 524 -7.06 -6.66 32.20
N PHE A 525 -7.79 -5.56 32.46
CA PHE A 525 -7.25 -4.20 32.31
C PHE A 525 -6.24 -3.86 33.41
N VAL A 526 -5.02 -4.33 33.22
CA VAL A 526 -3.89 -4.19 34.12
C VAL A 526 -2.67 -3.75 33.32
N PRO A 527 -2.56 -2.45 32.96
CA PRO A 527 -1.43 -1.93 32.22
C PRO A 527 -0.10 -2.26 32.88
N ARG A 528 0.80 -2.88 32.10
CA ARG A 528 2.13 -3.30 32.55
C ARG A 528 3.09 -2.13 32.62
N ASP A 529 3.04 -1.26 31.61
CA ASP A 529 3.90 -0.10 31.51
C ASP A 529 3.44 0.99 32.48
N ARG A 530 4.38 1.48 33.28
CA ARG A 530 4.14 2.46 34.35
C ARG A 530 4.86 3.75 34.05
N ILE A 531 4.13 4.86 34.16
CA ILE A 531 4.67 6.21 34.02
C ILE A 531 4.18 7.09 35.17
N SER A 532 4.93 8.16 35.45
CA SER A 532 4.49 9.17 36.41
C SER A 532 3.53 10.18 35.75
N LEU A 533 2.83 10.97 36.56
CA LEU A 533 2.05 12.11 36.06
C LEU A 533 2.94 13.14 35.36
N SER A 534 4.18 13.33 35.81
CA SER A 534 5.12 14.26 35.17
C SER A 534 5.53 13.76 33.78
N THR A 535 5.80 12.47 33.63
CA THR A 535 6.11 11.86 32.31
C THR A 535 4.90 11.97 31.38
N LEU A 536 3.68 11.72 31.86
CA LEU A 536 2.48 11.95 31.04
C LEU A 536 2.37 13.42 30.62
N SER A 537 2.58 14.36 31.56
CA SER A 537 2.56 15.79 31.24
C SER A 537 3.61 16.19 30.20
N GLU A 538 4.78 15.56 30.22
CA GLU A 538 5.83 15.78 29.23
C GLU A 538 5.42 15.25 27.85
N VAL A 539 4.87 14.03 27.77
CA VAL A 539 4.34 13.46 26.53
C VAL A 539 3.28 14.38 25.90
N LEU A 540 2.34 14.86 26.71
CA LEU A 540 1.27 15.76 26.27
C LEU A 540 1.77 17.18 25.94
N GLY A 541 2.92 17.57 26.47
CA GLY A 541 3.58 18.86 26.21
C GLY A 541 4.56 18.84 25.04
N THR A 542 4.77 17.68 24.40
CA THR A 542 5.62 17.54 23.22
C THR A 542 5.17 18.52 22.15
N GLU A 543 6.07 19.40 21.70
CA GLU A 543 5.75 20.35 20.64
C GLU A 543 5.17 19.63 19.43
N LYS A 544 4.17 20.25 18.78
CA LYS A 544 3.58 19.69 17.57
C LYS A 544 4.68 19.47 16.54
N ILE A 545 4.95 18.21 16.21
CA ILE A 545 5.71 17.87 15.01
C ILE A 545 4.85 18.32 13.84
N THR A 546 5.15 19.50 13.31
CA THR A 546 4.41 20.08 12.19
C THR A 546 5.00 19.49 10.92
N VAL A 547 4.62 18.25 10.58
CA VAL A 547 4.82 17.76 9.23
C VAL A 547 3.67 18.35 8.41
N GLU A 548 3.96 19.26 7.47
CA GLU A 548 2.93 19.98 6.68
C GLU A 548 1.93 19.05 5.98
N LYS A 549 2.28 17.77 5.81
CA LYS A 549 1.40 16.60 5.67
C LYS A 549 2.27 15.35 5.83
N ASN A 550 1.96 14.46 6.77
CA ASN A 550 2.47 13.08 6.68
C ASN A 550 1.54 12.29 5.75
N SER A 551 1.49 12.69 4.48
CA SER A 551 0.82 11.91 3.47
C SER A 551 1.84 10.88 2.98
N ASN A 552 1.51 9.59 3.02
CA ASN A 552 2.21 8.61 2.16
C ASN A 552 1.96 8.91 0.66
N GLU A 553 1.33 10.05 0.34
CA GLU A 553 1.39 10.71 -0.95
C GLU A 553 2.77 11.37 -1.11
N ALA A 554 3.48 11.01 -2.18
CA ALA A 554 4.79 11.56 -2.48
C ALA A 554 4.74 13.09 -2.52
N GLN A 555 5.35 13.74 -1.54
CA GLN A 555 5.86 15.10 -1.67
C GLN A 555 7.32 15.00 -2.04
N ASN A 556 7.60 14.96 -3.33
CA ASN A 556 8.97 14.99 -3.81
C ASN A 556 9.53 16.41 -3.63
N LYS A 557 10.61 16.62 -2.87
CA LYS A 557 11.19 17.96 -2.70
C LYS A 557 11.87 18.50 -3.98
N ASN A 558 12.16 17.62 -4.94
CA ASN A 558 12.53 17.99 -6.32
C ASN A 558 11.29 18.18 -7.22
N ASP A 559 10.10 17.93 -6.69
CA ASP A 559 8.82 18.19 -7.30
C ASP A 559 8.29 19.52 -6.75
N ILE A 560 8.44 20.56 -7.56
CA ILE A 560 8.33 21.99 -7.19
C ILE A 560 6.86 22.41 -6.98
N THR A 561 5.95 21.46 -6.80
CA THR A 561 4.52 21.60 -7.15
C THR A 561 3.59 21.57 -5.96
N MET A 562 4.12 21.32 -4.76
CA MET A 562 3.37 21.36 -3.50
C MET A 562 3.72 22.59 -2.65
N ARG A 563 4.33 23.62 -3.24
CA ARG A 563 4.75 24.88 -2.57
C ARG A 563 3.75 26.04 -2.66
N ASN A 564 2.52 25.82 -3.14
CA ASN A 564 1.46 26.84 -3.12
C ASN A 564 0.20 26.30 -2.45
#